data_AF-A0A3L7V2Y8-F1
#
_entry.id   AF-A0A3L7V2Y8-F1
#
_cell.length_a   1.000
_cell.length_b   1.000
_cell.length_c   1.000
_cell.angle_alpha   90.00
_cell.angle_beta   90.00
_cell.angle_gamma   90.00
#
_symmetry.space_group_name_H-M   'P 1'
#
loop_
_entity.id
_entity.type
_entity.pdbx_description
1 polymer ?
#
loop_
_entity_poly.entity_id
_entity_poly.type
_entity_poly.pdbx_seq_one_letter_code
_entity_poly.pdbx_strand_id
1 'polypeptide(L)'
;MGALHALYERLPMSRRWILSLCAVTALSASLLPVWGEAPQKVVEIAAVDDLVAEINAKVELLGQQVASAEAFAKTLEKKEVNQAAGVVACMAQAIVEHPDKAKAKFHAADLRDAAVLLRAAKTFEDATKLFASVKDAHAGKSAGTAKPEAEWNKLTGLGRMMEEINGRSATIRRGLRRLQKPDETARDCTTLAILALAMEVDTHEVKDPAQLPLWKELSVKYRSEMIAMAKAVRAKDTAKATEHFTAANEACNKCHEQIRDKGK
;
A
#
# COMPACT_ATOMS: atom_id res chain seq x y z
N MET A 1 -10.86 84.13 56.83
CA MET A 1 -10.16 83.33 55.80
C MET A 1 -9.87 81.96 56.41
N GLY A 2 -10.69 80.96 56.09
CA GLY A 2 -10.60 79.63 56.67
C GLY A 2 -11.64 78.67 56.09
N ALA A 3 -11.19 77.44 55.87
CA ALA A 3 -11.92 76.18 55.75
C ALA A 3 -12.78 75.91 54.49
N LEU A 4 -12.12 75.31 53.50
CA LEU A 4 -12.42 74.01 52.87
C LEU A 4 -13.89 73.55 52.78
N HIS A 5 -14.37 73.55 51.54
CA HIS A 5 -15.59 72.91 51.06
C HIS A 5 -15.29 71.60 50.33
N ALA A 6 -16.33 70.76 50.31
CA ALA A 6 -16.61 69.69 49.35
C ALA A 6 -15.95 68.31 49.57
N LEU A 7 -16.75 67.47 50.23
CA LEU A 7 -16.84 66.02 50.05
C LEU A 7 -16.87 65.64 48.56
N TYR A 8 -15.94 64.79 48.14
CA TYR A 8 -16.00 64.11 46.84
C TYR A 8 -16.28 62.63 47.08
N GLU A 9 -17.47 62.21 46.68
CA GLU A 9 -17.91 60.82 46.61
C GLU A 9 -16.94 60.00 45.71
N ARG A 10 -16.50 58.83 46.19
CA ARG A 10 -15.96 57.78 45.34
C ARG A 10 -16.77 56.51 45.53
N LEU A 11 -17.56 56.20 44.51
CA LEU A 11 -18.37 54.99 44.38
C LEU A 11 -17.50 53.71 44.29
N PRO A 12 -18.04 52.55 44.72
CA PRO A 12 -17.30 51.33 44.94
C PRO A 12 -16.99 50.52 43.67
N MET A 13 -15.82 49.86 43.70
CA MET A 13 -15.36 48.84 42.75
C MET A 13 -16.32 47.65 42.67
N SER A 14 -17.27 47.63 41.74
CA SER A 14 -17.97 46.39 41.36
C SER A 14 -18.68 46.52 40.01
N ARG A 15 -17.90 46.50 38.91
CA ARG A 15 -18.39 46.21 37.53
C ARG A 15 -17.23 46.28 36.53
N ARG A 16 -16.30 45.34 36.63
CA ARG A 16 -15.31 45.04 35.56
C ARG A 16 -15.10 43.54 35.38
N TRP A 17 -16.07 42.75 35.81
CA TRP A 17 -16.22 41.36 35.40
C TRP A 17 -17.38 41.33 34.40
N ILE A 18 -17.29 40.49 33.36
CA ILE A 18 -18.17 40.40 32.19
C ILE A 18 -17.64 41.24 31.01
N LEU A 19 -16.70 40.64 30.26
CA LEU A 19 -16.50 40.71 28.80
C LEU A 19 -15.04 40.33 28.48
N SER A 20 -14.70 39.06 28.64
CA SER A 20 -13.48 38.49 28.05
C SER A 20 -13.80 37.10 27.48
N LEU A 21 -13.85 37.08 26.15
CA LEU A 21 -13.52 35.97 25.27
C LEU A 21 -14.38 34.69 25.34
N CYS A 22 -15.54 34.77 24.69
CA CYS A 22 -16.04 33.66 23.87
C CYS A 22 -15.07 33.39 22.70
N ALA A 23 -15.04 32.13 22.25
CA ALA A 23 -14.41 31.59 21.03
C ALA A 23 -12.99 30.98 21.14
N VAL A 24 -12.90 29.80 21.77
CA VAL A 24 -11.95 28.75 21.37
C VAL A 24 -12.66 27.39 21.42
N THR A 25 -13.60 27.19 20.51
CA THR A 25 -14.28 25.90 20.32
C THR A 25 -14.58 25.68 18.84
N ALA A 26 -13.54 25.46 18.02
CA ALA A 26 -13.65 24.80 16.72
C ALA A 26 -12.27 24.71 16.04
N LEU A 27 -11.41 23.76 16.42
CA LEU A 27 -10.38 23.19 15.53
C LEU A 27 -9.70 21.96 16.14
N SER A 28 -10.47 21.10 16.79
CA SER A 28 -10.07 19.69 16.96
C SER A 28 -10.64 18.91 15.78
N ALA A 29 -10.21 19.28 14.56
CA ALA A 29 -10.45 18.45 13.39
C ALA A 29 -9.75 17.13 13.66
N SER A 30 -10.56 16.10 13.83
CA SER A 30 -10.22 14.73 14.11
C SER A 30 -9.06 14.27 13.21
N LEU A 31 -7.83 14.26 13.73
CA LEU A 31 -6.69 13.52 13.16
C LEU A 31 -6.88 12.02 13.42
N LEU A 32 -8.09 11.50 13.24
CA LEU A 32 -8.26 10.07 13.09
C LEU A 32 -7.65 9.76 11.72
N PRO A 33 -6.60 8.92 11.65
CA PRO A 33 -6.05 8.58 10.36
C PRO A 33 -7.19 7.93 9.56
N VAL A 34 -7.32 8.28 8.29
CA VAL A 34 -8.26 7.59 7.39
C VAL A 34 -7.62 6.24 7.08
N TRP A 35 -7.96 5.19 7.85
CA TRP A 35 -7.29 3.87 7.81
C TRP A 35 -7.57 3.07 6.52
N GLY A 36 -8.13 3.68 5.47
CA GLY A 36 -8.58 2.96 4.27
C GLY A 36 -8.11 3.52 2.93
N GLU A 37 -7.43 4.66 2.88
CA GLU A 37 -6.91 5.24 1.62
C GLU A 37 -5.41 4.90 1.46
N ALA A 38 -4.94 4.74 0.23
CA ALA A 38 -3.53 4.57 -0.04
C ALA A 38 -2.71 5.77 0.49
N PRO A 39 -1.50 5.55 1.05
CA PRO A 39 -0.62 6.64 1.51
C PRO A 39 -0.20 7.63 0.42
N GLN A 40 -0.36 7.25 -0.85
CA GLN A 40 -0.12 8.08 -2.03
C GLN A 40 -1.14 7.73 -3.11
N LYS A 41 -1.58 8.73 -3.88
CA LYS A 41 -2.56 8.54 -4.95
C LYS A 41 -2.05 7.50 -5.97
N VAL A 42 -2.85 6.47 -6.20
CA VAL A 42 -2.48 5.34 -7.08
C VAL A 42 -2.15 5.79 -8.51
N VAL A 43 -2.87 6.79 -9.04
CA VAL A 43 -2.64 7.33 -10.40
C VAL A 43 -1.25 7.94 -10.60
N GLU A 44 -0.56 8.33 -9.54
CA GLU A 44 0.82 8.84 -9.60
C GLU A 44 1.86 7.71 -9.66
N ILE A 45 1.44 6.48 -9.39
CA ILE A 45 2.28 5.30 -9.24
C ILE A 45 2.16 4.39 -10.45
N ALA A 46 0.93 4.11 -10.88
CA ALA A 46 0.63 3.10 -11.90
C ALA A 46 -0.49 3.58 -12.82
N ALA A 47 -0.35 3.27 -14.12
CA ALA A 47 -1.48 3.34 -15.02
C ALA A 47 -2.42 2.14 -14.75
N VAL A 48 -3.73 2.33 -14.92
CA VAL A 48 -4.70 1.23 -14.70
C VAL A 48 -4.43 0.02 -15.60
N ASP A 49 -3.88 0.22 -16.81
CA ASP A 49 -3.56 -0.87 -17.72
C ASP A 49 -2.42 -1.76 -17.19
N ASP A 50 -1.44 -1.19 -16.48
CA ASP A 50 -0.39 -1.97 -15.81
C ASP A 50 -0.99 -2.85 -14.69
N LEU A 51 -1.92 -2.28 -13.91
CA LEU A 51 -2.61 -2.98 -12.83
C LEU A 51 -3.46 -4.14 -13.38
N VAL A 52 -4.21 -3.89 -14.45
CA VAL A 52 -5.04 -4.91 -15.13
C VAL A 52 -4.16 -6.01 -15.70
N ALA A 53 -3.06 -5.66 -16.37
CA ALA A 53 -2.14 -6.64 -16.94
C ALA A 53 -1.49 -7.53 -15.87
N GLU A 54 -1.11 -6.95 -14.73
CA GLU A 54 -0.57 -7.70 -13.60
C GLU A 54 -1.62 -8.62 -12.96
N ILE A 55 -2.84 -8.14 -12.74
CA ILE A 55 -3.95 -8.97 -12.24
C ILE A 55 -4.20 -10.15 -13.17
N ASN A 56 -4.29 -9.92 -14.48
CA ASN A 56 -4.51 -11.00 -15.46
C ASN A 56 -3.43 -12.07 -15.35
N ALA A 57 -2.16 -11.67 -15.32
CA ALA A 57 -1.03 -12.61 -15.20
C ALA A 57 -1.07 -13.40 -13.88
N LYS A 58 -1.42 -12.76 -12.76
CA LYS A 58 -1.50 -13.43 -11.45
C LYS A 58 -2.72 -14.32 -11.31
N VAL A 59 -3.87 -13.94 -11.88
CA VAL A 59 -5.07 -14.81 -11.91
C VAL A 59 -4.80 -16.06 -12.76
N GLU A 60 -4.11 -15.93 -13.88
CA GLU A 60 -3.68 -17.08 -14.68
C GLU A 60 -2.72 -17.99 -13.90
N LEU A 61 -1.69 -17.41 -13.27
CA LEU A 61 -0.74 -18.15 -12.43
C LEU A 61 -1.45 -18.90 -11.29
N LEU A 62 -2.36 -18.23 -10.58
CA LEU A 62 -3.17 -18.84 -9.52
C LEU A 62 -3.96 -20.04 -10.07
N GLY A 63 -4.54 -19.92 -11.26
CA GLY A 63 -5.23 -21.01 -11.93
C GLY A 63 -4.34 -22.22 -12.22
N GLN A 64 -3.09 -21.99 -12.62
CA GLN A 64 -2.10 -23.06 -12.80
C GLN A 64 -1.71 -23.72 -11.47
N GLN A 65 -1.55 -22.92 -10.42
CA GLN A 65 -1.18 -23.38 -9.08
C GLN A 65 -2.28 -24.19 -8.39
N VAL A 66 -3.55 -23.93 -8.71
CA VAL A 66 -4.71 -24.67 -8.17
C VAL A 66 -5.33 -25.62 -9.21
N ALA A 67 -4.61 -25.94 -10.29
CA ALA A 67 -5.13 -26.81 -11.35
C ALA A 67 -5.31 -28.28 -10.90
N SER A 68 -4.51 -28.73 -9.94
CA SER A 68 -4.56 -30.07 -9.38
C SER A 68 -4.04 -30.10 -7.94
N ALA A 69 -4.37 -31.15 -7.18
CA ALA A 69 -3.85 -31.34 -5.83
C ALA A 69 -2.31 -31.40 -5.80
N GLU A 70 -1.69 -31.98 -6.83
CA GLU A 70 -0.23 -32.04 -6.96
C GLU A 70 0.38 -30.64 -7.20
N ALA A 71 -0.19 -29.86 -8.11
CA ALA A 71 0.27 -28.50 -8.37
C ALA A 71 0.14 -27.63 -7.11
N PHE A 72 -0.99 -27.74 -6.42
CA PHE A 72 -1.24 -27.01 -5.18
C PHE A 72 -0.27 -27.42 -4.07
N ALA A 73 -0.01 -28.71 -3.90
CA ALA A 73 0.95 -29.20 -2.90
C ALA A 73 2.35 -28.59 -3.10
N LYS A 74 2.83 -28.46 -4.34
CA LYS A 74 4.12 -27.81 -4.66
C LYS A 74 4.15 -26.34 -4.23
N THR A 75 2.99 -25.66 -4.27
CA THR A 75 2.90 -24.26 -3.84
C THR A 75 2.92 -24.08 -2.33
N LEU A 76 2.57 -25.10 -1.54
CA LEU A 76 2.47 -25.01 -0.08
C LEU A 76 3.82 -24.82 0.59
N GLU A 77 4.90 -25.37 0.02
CA GLU A 77 6.26 -25.23 0.54
C GLU A 77 6.77 -23.80 0.42
N LYS A 78 6.50 -23.17 -0.73
CA LYS A 78 6.96 -21.81 -1.07
C LYS A 78 5.91 -20.73 -0.86
N LYS A 79 4.69 -21.10 -0.44
CA LYS A 79 3.53 -20.22 -0.25
C LYS A 79 3.19 -19.39 -1.50
N GLU A 80 3.38 -19.95 -2.68
CA GLU A 80 3.27 -19.19 -3.94
C GLU A 80 1.83 -18.73 -4.22
N VAL A 81 0.81 -19.51 -3.84
CA VAL A 81 -0.59 -19.08 -3.90
C VAL A 81 -0.84 -17.89 -2.99
N ASN A 82 -0.32 -17.92 -1.75
CA ASN A 82 -0.46 -16.83 -0.80
C ASN A 82 0.16 -15.54 -1.34
N GLN A 83 1.36 -15.67 -1.90
CA GLN A 83 2.11 -14.57 -2.49
C GLN A 83 1.35 -13.98 -3.70
N ALA A 84 0.95 -14.81 -4.66
CA ALA A 84 0.24 -14.35 -5.85
C ALA A 84 -1.12 -13.72 -5.51
N ALA A 85 -1.89 -14.33 -4.60
CA ALA A 85 -3.17 -13.79 -4.16
C ALA A 85 -3.01 -12.46 -3.39
N GLY A 86 -1.93 -12.31 -2.59
CA GLY A 86 -1.60 -11.04 -1.95
C GLY A 86 -1.30 -9.92 -2.95
N VAL A 87 -0.60 -10.22 -4.05
CA VAL A 87 -0.39 -9.26 -5.14
C VAL A 87 -1.71 -8.87 -5.78
N VAL A 88 -2.58 -9.84 -6.11
CA VAL A 88 -3.91 -9.57 -6.68
C VAL A 88 -4.71 -8.66 -5.75
N ALA A 89 -4.70 -8.90 -4.44
CA ALA A 89 -5.41 -8.06 -3.48
C ALA A 89 -4.92 -6.61 -3.49
N CYS A 90 -3.59 -6.38 -3.48
CA CYS A 90 -3.03 -5.02 -3.56
C CYS A 90 -3.34 -4.33 -4.90
N MET A 91 -3.21 -5.02 -6.03
CA MET A 91 -3.53 -4.45 -7.35
C MET A 91 -5.02 -4.15 -7.51
N ALA A 92 -5.87 -5.03 -6.99
CA ALA A 92 -7.31 -4.83 -7.03
C ALA A 92 -7.72 -3.62 -6.18
N GLN A 93 -7.14 -3.45 -4.98
CA GLN A 93 -7.34 -2.23 -4.19
C GLN A 93 -6.83 -0.99 -4.93
N ALA A 94 -5.64 -1.08 -5.56
CA ALA A 94 -5.11 0.00 -6.37
C ALA A 94 -6.11 0.41 -7.48
N ILE A 95 -6.75 -0.55 -8.15
CA ILE A 95 -7.80 -0.27 -9.14
C ILE A 95 -9.01 0.39 -8.49
N VAL A 96 -9.49 -0.06 -7.33
CA VAL A 96 -10.64 0.55 -6.64
C VAL A 96 -10.43 2.06 -6.40
N GLU A 97 -9.19 2.44 -6.04
CA GLU A 97 -8.78 3.81 -5.75
C GLU A 97 -8.33 4.61 -7.01
N HIS A 98 -8.18 3.95 -8.16
CA HIS A 98 -7.76 4.60 -9.39
C HIS A 98 -8.93 5.36 -10.07
N PRO A 99 -8.72 6.59 -10.61
CA PRO A 99 -9.78 7.33 -11.31
C PRO A 99 -10.34 6.58 -12.53
N ASP A 100 -9.48 5.91 -13.30
CA ASP A 100 -9.85 5.12 -14.49
C ASP A 100 -10.33 3.68 -14.18
N LYS A 101 -10.78 3.38 -12.96
CA LYS A 101 -11.16 2.01 -12.55
C LYS A 101 -12.18 1.31 -13.45
N ALA A 102 -13.04 2.06 -14.12
CA ALA A 102 -14.01 1.53 -15.08
C ALA A 102 -13.33 0.78 -16.26
N LYS A 103 -12.08 1.12 -16.61
CA LYS A 103 -11.32 0.42 -17.67
C LYS A 103 -11.00 -1.04 -17.32
N ALA A 104 -10.93 -1.37 -16.03
CA ALA A 104 -10.59 -2.72 -15.60
C ALA A 104 -11.65 -3.77 -15.95
N LYS A 105 -12.94 -3.37 -16.04
CA LYS A 105 -14.09 -4.26 -16.32
C LYS A 105 -14.21 -5.47 -15.37
N PHE A 106 -13.55 -5.40 -14.21
CA PHE A 106 -13.62 -6.38 -13.13
C PHE A 106 -14.39 -5.78 -11.95
N HIS A 107 -14.97 -6.62 -11.10
CA HIS A 107 -15.44 -6.18 -9.78
C HIS A 107 -14.23 -6.12 -8.82
N ALA A 108 -13.44 -5.04 -8.91
CA ALA A 108 -12.14 -4.95 -8.23
C ALA A 108 -12.21 -5.11 -6.70
N ALA A 109 -13.22 -4.54 -6.03
CA ALA A 109 -13.39 -4.70 -4.58
C ALA A 109 -13.71 -6.16 -4.21
N ASP A 110 -14.59 -6.82 -4.96
CA ASP A 110 -14.89 -8.25 -4.76
C ASP A 110 -13.66 -9.12 -5.04
N LEU A 111 -12.88 -8.77 -6.07
CA LEU A 111 -11.65 -9.48 -6.45
C LEU A 111 -10.60 -9.39 -5.34
N ARG A 112 -10.43 -8.20 -4.76
CA ARG A 112 -9.56 -7.98 -3.59
C ARG A 112 -9.95 -8.91 -2.44
N ASP A 113 -11.22 -8.91 -2.06
CA ASP A 113 -11.69 -9.69 -0.91
C ASP A 113 -11.57 -11.20 -1.17
N ALA A 114 -11.92 -11.66 -2.38
CA ALA A 114 -11.74 -13.05 -2.78
C ALA A 114 -10.27 -13.48 -2.76
N ALA A 115 -9.36 -12.61 -3.22
CA ALA A 115 -7.92 -12.88 -3.19
C ALA A 115 -7.36 -12.93 -1.76
N VAL A 116 -7.81 -12.05 -0.86
CA VAL A 116 -7.46 -12.10 0.57
C VAL A 116 -7.89 -13.42 1.21
N LEU A 117 -9.07 -13.92 0.86
CA LEU A 117 -9.55 -15.23 1.33
C LEU A 117 -8.72 -16.38 0.75
N LEU A 118 -8.47 -16.38 -0.57
CA LEU A 118 -7.66 -17.41 -1.25
C LEU A 118 -6.26 -17.51 -0.65
N ARG A 119 -5.64 -16.37 -0.29
CA ARG A 119 -4.34 -16.34 0.37
C ARG A 119 -4.31 -17.15 1.67
N ALA A 120 -5.44 -17.29 2.36
CA ALA A 120 -5.53 -18.02 3.62
C ALA A 120 -5.85 -19.52 3.44
N ALA A 121 -6.05 -19.99 2.20
CA ALA A 121 -6.35 -21.38 1.91
C ALA A 121 -5.22 -22.31 2.35
N LYS A 122 -5.58 -23.43 2.98
CA LYS A 122 -4.64 -24.45 3.47
C LYS A 122 -4.77 -25.79 2.75
N THR A 123 -5.92 -26.04 2.15
CA THR A 123 -6.25 -27.29 1.45
C THR A 123 -6.53 -27.01 -0.02
N PHE A 124 -6.40 -28.05 -0.84
CA PHE A 124 -6.69 -27.95 -2.26
C PHE A 124 -8.18 -27.68 -2.52
N GLU A 125 -9.08 -28.30 -1.76
CA GLU A 125 -10.51 -28.06 -1.89
C GLU A 125 -10.88 -26.60 -1.58
N ASP A 126 -10.33 -26.04 -0.49
CA ASP A 126 -10.57 -24.64 -0.12
C ASP A 126 -10.01 -23.69 -1.17
N ALA A 127 -8.78 -23.93 -1.64
CA ALA A 127 -8.13 -23.11 -2.64
C ALA A 127 -8.92 -23.10 -3.96
N THR A 128 -9.39 -24.27 -4.41
CA THR A 128 -10.20 -24.40 -5.63
C THR A 128 -11.52 -23.64 -5.51
N LYS A 129 -12.21 -23.79 -4.37
CA LYS A 129 -13.47 -23.08 -4.10
C LYS A 129 -13.27 -21.56 -4.07
N LEU A 130 -12.24 -21.08 -3.38
CA LEU A 130 -11.94 -19.66 -3.26
C LEU A 130 -11.46 -19.07 -4.58
N PHE A 131 -10.70 -19.83 -5.38
CA PHE A 131 -10.27 -19.40 -6.70
C PHE A 131 -11.44 -19.23 -7.68
N ALA A 132 -12.53 -20.00 -7.53
CA ALA A 132 -13.75 -19.75 -8.30
C ALA A 132 -14.31 -18.34 -8.03
N SER A 133 -14.29 -17.88 -6.77
CA SER A 133 -14.70 -16.51 -6.42
C SER A 133 -13.77 -15.45 -7.01
N VAL A 134 -12.46 -15.71 -7.04
CA VAL A 134 -11.48 -14.85 -7.72
C VAL A 134 -11.81 -14.74 -9.21
N LYS A 135 -12.09 -15.87 -9.88
CA LYS A 135 -12.47 -15.88 -11.30
C LYS A 135 -13.78 -15.15 -11.56
N ASP A 136 -14.79 -15.30 -10.73
CA ASP A 136 -16.08 -14.64 -10.92
C ASP A 136 -15.95 -13.12 -10.76
N ALA A 137 -15.21 -12.64 -9.76
CA ALA A 137 -14.95 -11.22 -9.58
C ALA A 137 -14.08 -10.63 -10.71
N HIS A 138 -13.05 -11.37 -11.13
CA HIS A 138 -12.21 -11.03 -12.28
C HIS A 138 -12.98 -11.01 -13.59
N ALA A 139 -13.99 -11.88 -13.76
CA ALA A 139 -14.85 -11.87 -14.95
C ALA A 139 -15.98 -10.82 -14.88
N GLY A 140 -16.09 -10.04 -13.81
CA GLY A 140 -17.21 -9.10 -13.59
C GLY A 140 -18.55 -9.79 -13.36
N LYS A 141 -18.54 -11.05 -12.88
CA LYS A 141 -19.74 -11.89 -12.65
C LYS A 141 -20.13 -12.02 -11.18
N SER A 142 -19.29 -11.55 -10.25
CA SER A 142 -19.65 -11.48 -8.84
C SER A 142 -20.74 -10.44 -8.58
N ALA A 143 -21.24 -10.34 -7.35
CA ALA A 143 -22.33 -9.41 -7.02
C ALA A 143 -21.93 -7.92 -7.11
N GLY A 144 -20.64 -7.59 -7.05
CA GLY A 144 -20.14 -6.21 -7.08
C GLY A 144 -20.46 -5.43 -5.81
N THR A 145 -20.66 -6.12 -4.69
CA THR A 145 -21.19 -5.56 -3.44
C THR A 145 -20.13 -5.30 -2.38
N ALA A 146 -18.87 -5.66 -2.61
CA ALA A 146 -17.80 -5.39 -1.66
C ALA A 146 -17.59 -3.88 -1.48
N LYS A 147 -17.22 -3.50 -0.25
CA LYS A 147 -16.94 -2.10 0.08
C LYS A 147 -15.67 -1.61 -0.62
N PRO A 148 -15.64 -0.36 -1.10
CA PRO A 148 -14.44 0.16 -1.76
C PRO A 148 -13.26 0.34 -0.79
N GLU A 149 -13.51 0.57 0.50
CA GLU A 149 -12.46 0.77 1.49
C GLU A 149 -11.84 -0.57 1.94
N ALA A 150 -10.51 -0.62 2.05
CA ALA A 150 -9.79 -1.70 2.71
C ALA A 150 -8.49 -1.19 3.33
N GLU A 151 -8.08 -1.81 4.42
CA GLU A 151 -6.82 -1.50 5.10
C GLU A 151 -5.65 -2.13 4.33
N TRP A 152 -4.78 -1.29 3.77
CA TRP A 152 -3.66 -1.71 2.92
C TRP A 152 -2.71 -2.72 3.60
N ASN A 153 -2.51 -2.61 4.92
CA ASN A 153 -1.68 -3.55 5.69
C ASN A 153 -2.27 -4.98 5.78
N LYS A 154 -3.55 -5.19 5.48
CA LYS A 154 -4.19 -6.51 5.53
C LYS A 154 -4.20 -7.26 4.19
N LEU A 155 -3.79 -6.61 3.10
CA LEU A 155 -3.97 -7.12 1.72
C LEU A 155 -3.00 -8.22 1.30
N THR A 156 -1.77 -8.24 1.79
CA THR A 156 -0.79 -9.31 1.45
C THR A 156 -0.06 -9.92 2.64
N GLY A 157 0.12 -9.17 3.73
CA GLY A 157 1.01 -9.52 4.84
C GLY A 157 2.50 -9.34 4.48
N LEU A 158 3.24 -8.63 5.34
CA LEU A 158 4.63 -8.23 5.06
C LEU A 158 5.57 -9.38 4.67
N GLY A 159 5.51 -10.53 5.37
CA GLY A 159 6.41 -11.65 5.06
C GLY A 159 6.28 -12.17 3.62
N ARG A 160 5.05 -12.34 3.12
CA ARG A 160 4.79 -12.76 1.73
C ARG A 160 5.10 -11.66 0.73
N MET A 161 4.86 -10.41 1.13
CA MET A 161 5.24 -9.24 0.33
C MET A 161 6.75 -9.18 0.10
N MET A 162 7.56 -9.43 1.13
CA MET A 162 9.01 -9.40 1.02
C MET A 162 9.56 -10.51 0.12
N GLU A 163 8.93 -11.68 0.12
CA GLU A 163 9.27 -12.76 -0.81
C GLU A 163 8.98 -12.36 -2.27
N GLU A 164 7.83 -11.73 -2.55
CA GLU A 164 7.52 -11.17 -3.88
C GLU A 164 8.51 -10.07 -4.28
N ILE A 165 8.82 -9.16 -3.35
CA ILE A 165 9.79 -8.08 -3.56
C ILE A 165 11.16 -8.67 -3.95
N ASN A 166 11.64 -9.68 -3.22
CA ASN A 166 12.92 -10.33 -3.49
C ASN A 166 12.91 -11.05 -4.84
N GLY A 167 11.85 -11.80 -5.14
CA GLY A 167 11.69 -12.53 -6.40
C GLY A 167 11.75 -11.61 -7.62
N ARG A 168 10.96 -10.52 -7.59
CA ARG A 168 10.97 -9.53 -8.68
C ARG A 168 12.26 -8.72 -8.74
N SER A 169 12.83 -8.32 -7.61
CA SER A 169 14.11 -7.60 -7.60
C SER A 169 15.22 -8.44 -8.25
N ALA A 170 15.20 -9.76 -8.08
CA ALA A 170 16.11 -10.66 -8.79
C ALA A 170 15.84 -10.70 -10.30
N THR A 171 14.58 -10.74 -10.74
CA THR A 171 14.19 -10.68 -12.15
C THR A 171 14.58 -9.36 -12.80
N ILE A 172 14.25 -8.24 -12.16
CA ILE A 172 14.62 -6.88 -12.58
C ILE A 172 16.13 -6.76 -12.72
N ARG A 173 16.91 -7.19 -11.71
CA ARG A 173 18.38 -7.14 -11.77
C ARG A 173 18.95 -7.90 -12.97
N ARG A 174 18.37 -9.06 -13.32
CA ARG A 174 18.75 -9.79 -14.53
C ARG A 174 18.32 -9.03 -15.79
N GLY A 175 17.11 -8.47 -15.80
CA GLY A 175 16.58 -7.64 -16.88
C GLY A 175 17.42 -6.40 -17.18
N LEU A 176 17.99 -5.75 -16.16
CA LEU A 176 18.85 -4.57 -16.36
C LEU A 176 20.18 -4.88 -17.06
N ARG A 177 20.71 -6.10 -16.94
CA ARG A 177 21.93 -6.50 -17.66
C ARG A 177 21.71 -6.59 -19.16
N ARG A 178 20.51 -7.00 -19.57
CA ARG A 178 20.07 -7.08 -20.97
C ARG A 178 18.57 -6.88 -21.02
N LEU A 179 18.13 -5.65 -21.29
CA LEU A 179 16.73 -5.27 -21.23
C LEU A 179 15.94 -5.78 -22.43
N GLN A 180 15.65 -7.09 -22.44
CA GLN A 180 14.91 -7.76 -23.51
C GLN A 180 13.41 -7.45 -23.47
N LYS A 181 12.87 -7.25 -22.26
CA LYS A 181 11.44 -7.10 -22.02
C LYS A 181 11.16 -5.87 -21.15
N PRO A 182 11.30 -4.66 -21.72
CA PRO A 182 11.16 -3.41 -20.98
C PRO A 182 9.78 -3.28 -20.34
N ASP A 183 8.70 -3.65 -21.04
CA ASP A 183 7.34 -3.50 -20.51
C ASP A 183 7.08 -4.43 -19.32
N GLU A 184 7.48 -5.71 -19.41
CA GLU A 184 7.40 -6.65 -18.28
C GLU A 184 8.25 -6.17 -17.09
N THR A 185 9.47 -5.67 -17.35
CA THR A 185 10.36 -5.17 -16.30
C THR A 185 9.81 -3.90 -15.64
N ALA A 186 9.21 -3.01 -16.42
CA ALA A 186 8.57 -1.79 -15.90
C ALA A 186 7.31 -2.12 -15.09
N ARG A 187 6.54 -3.13 -15.51
CA ARG A 187 5.41 -3.65 -14.74
C ARG A 187 5.88 -4.28 -13.43
N ASP A 188 6.99 -5.03 -13.42
CA ASP A 188 7.60 -5.53 -12.18
C ASP A 188 7.92 -4.37 -11.23
N CYS A 189 8.58 -3.31 -11.71
CA CYS A 189 8.87 -2.13 -10.90
C CYS A 189 7.58 -1.47 -10.37
N THR A 190 6.57 -1.34 -11.21
CA THR A 190 5.25 -0.76 -10.85
C THR A 190 4.56 -1.60 -9.77
N THR A 191 4.61 -2.93 -9.89
CA THR A 191 4.09 -3.85 -8.89
C THR A 191 4.77 -3.66 -7.54
N LEU A 192 6.10 -3.54 -7.52
CA LEU A 192 6.85 -3.28 -6.30
C LEU A 192 6.50 -1.92 -5.67
N ALA A 193 6.27 -0.89 -6.47
CA ALA A 193 5.81 0.41 -5.99
C ALA A 193 4.42 0.34 -5.34
N ILE A 194 3.49 -0.44 -5.90
CA ILE A 194 2.15 -0.64 -5.30
C ILE A 194 2.24 -1.45 -4.01
N LEU A 195 3.03 -2.52 -3.96
CA LEU A 195 3.25 -3.26 -2.72
C LEU A 195 3.85 -2.39 -1.61
N ALA A 196 4.67 -1.41 -1.98
CA ALA A 196 5.25 -0.47 -1.04
C ALA A 196 4.21 0.48 -0.38
N LEU A 197 2.99 0.60 -0.92
CA LEU A 197 1.88 1.27 -0.22
C LEU A 197 1.43 0.47 1.00
N ALA A 198 1.25 -0.85 0.83
CA ALA A 198 0.94 -1.76 1.93
C ALA A 198 2.11 -1.83 2.92
N MET A 199 3.35 -1.86 2.44
CA MET A 199 4.54 -1.84 3.30
C MET A 199 4.56 -0.62 4.22
N GLU A 200 4.32 0.58 3.69
CA GLU A 200 4.40 1.82 4.48
C GLU A 200 3.48 1.78 5.72
N VAL A 201 2.28 1.22 5.58
CA VAL A 201 1.30 1.16 6.67
C VAL A 201 1.34 -0.12 7.50
N ASP A 202 2.05 -1.15 7.03
CA ASP A 202 2.17 -2.42 7.74
C ASP A 202 3.34 -2.39 8.74
N THR A 203 3.12 -1.77 9.90
CA THR A 203 4.17 -1.48 10.88
C THR A 203 4.38 -2.57 11.93
N HIS A 204 3.79 -3.76 11.80
CA HIS A 204 3.81 -4.79 12.86
C HIS A 204 5.22 -5.35 13.17
N GLU A 205 6.18 -5.19 12.25
CA GLU A 205 7.57 -5.56 12.48
C GLU A 205 8.41 -4.46 13.13
N VAL A 206 7.89 -3.24 13.24
CA VAL A 206 8.57 -2.13 13.94
C VAL A 206 8.32 -2.26 15.44
N LYS A 207 9.30 -2.81 16.17
CA LYS A 207 9.16 -3.09 17.62
C LYS A 207 9.37 -1.85 18.49
N ASP A 208 10.24 -0.93 18.06
CA ASP A 208 10.45 0.36 18.71
C ASP A 208 9.62 1.44 18.00
N PRO A 209 8.59 2.02 18.65
CA PRO A 209 7.78 3.09 18.07
C PRO A 209 8.57 4.32 17.60
N ALA A 210 9.74 4.58 18.19
CA ALA A 210 10.62 5.68 17.75
C ALA A 210 11.17 5.47 16.33
N GLN A 211 11.12 4.25 15.80
CA GLN A 211 11.56 3.92 14.44
C GLN A 211 10.46 4.06 13.38
N LEU A 212 9.20 4.31 13.76
CA LEU A 212 8.09 4.49 12.81
C LEU A 212 8.35 5.59 11.75
N PRO A 213 8.96 6.76 12.10
CA PRO A 213 9.34 7.74 11.08
C PRO A 213 10.34 7.21 10.07
N LEU A 214 11.35 6.43 10.53
CA LEU A 214 12.34 5.83 9.65
C LEU A 214 11.72 4.74 8.76
N TRP A 215 10.83 3.91 9.30
CA TRP A 215 10.06 2.93 8.52
C TRP A 215 9.32 3.58 7.35
N LYS A 216 8.60 4.68 7.65
CA LYS A 216 7.89 5.46 6.66
C LYS A 216 8.84 6.06 5.62
N GLU A 217 9.92 6.71 6.05
CA GLU A 217 10.93 7.30 5.17
C GLU A 217 11.47 6.26 4.16
N LEU A 218 11.88 5.09 4.65
CA LEU A 218 12.47 4.04 3.83
C LEU A 218 11.44 3.41 2.89
N SER A 219 10.21 3.22 3.33
CA SER A 219 9.11 2.71 2.51
C SER A 219 8.77 3.68 1.36
N VAL A 220 8.69 4.97 1.66
CA VAL A 220 8.46 6.03 0.67
C VAL A 220 9.63 6.15 -0.31
N LYS A 221 10.88 6.09 0.18
CA LYS A 221 12.07 6.09 -0.69
C LYS A 221 12.03 4.90 -1.64
N TYR A 222 11.85 3.68 -1.12
CA TYR A 222 11.75 2.48 -1.95
C TYR A 222 10.66 2.60 -3.03
N ARG A 223 9.46 3.04 -2.66
CA ARG A 223 8.35 3.25 -3.60
C ARG A 223 8.71 4.25 -4.70
N SER A 224 9.28 5.40 -4.30
CA SER A 224 9.63 6.49 -5.22
C SER A 224 10.69 6.05 -6.24
N GLU A 225 11.71 5.31 -5.78
CA GLU A 225 12.73 4.75 -6.66
C GLU A 225 12.16 3.70 -7.62
N MET A 226 11.22 2.85 -7.18
CA MET A 226 10.55 1.89 -8.06
C MET A 226 9.70 2.58 -9.15
N ILE A 227 9.02 3.69 -8.82
CA ILE A 227 8.28 4.50 -9.80
C ILE A 227 9.23 5.12 -10.83
N ALA A 228 10.32 5.73 -10.35
CA ALA A 228 11.32 6.35 -11.22
C ALA A 228 12.03 5.32 -12.11
N MET A 229 12.35 4.16 -11.55
CA MET A 229 12.89 3.02 -12.27
C MET A 229 11.95 2.52 -13.36
N ALA A 230 10.65 2.37 -13.07
CA ALA A 230 9.65 1.96 -14.06
C ALA A 230 9.62 2.92 -15.26
N LYS A 231 9.76 4.23 -15.02
CA LYS A 231 9.85 5.26 -16.08
C LYS A 231 11.14 5.10 -16.90
N ALA A 232 12.29 4.94 -16.25
CA ALA A 232 13.58 4.75 -16.91
C ALA A 232 13.61 3.46 -17.76
N VAL A 233 13.06 2.36 -17.24
CA VAL A 233 12.94 1.08 -17.97
C VAL A 233 12.09 1.23 -19.23
N ARG A 234 10.93 1.89 -19.17
CA ARG A 234 10.09 2.17 -20.35
C ARG A 234 10.82 3.03 -21.37
N ALA A 235 11.60 4.01 -20.89
CA ALA A 235 12.48 4.83 -21.73
C ALA A 235 13.72 4.07 -22.25
N LYS A 236 13.91 2.80 -21.88
CA LYS A 236 15.09 1.96 -22.19
C LYS A 236 16.42 2.57 -21.71
N ASP A 237 16.36 3.44 -20.70
CA ASP A 237 17.53 4.05 -20.07
C ASP A 237 18.02 3.12 -18.94
N THR A 238 18.85 2.15 -19.32
CA THR A 238 19.36 1.14 -18.37
C THR A 238 20.31 1.72 -17.34
N ALA A 239 21.01 2.81 -17.66
CA ALA A 239 21.90 3.48 -16.71
C ALA A 239 21.08 4.11 -15.58
N LYS A 240 20.07 4.91 -15.93
CA LYS A 240 19.18 5.54 -14.96
C LYS A 240 18.33 4.51 -14.21
N ALA A 241 17.87 3.46 -14.88
CA ALA A 241 17.18 2.37 -14.20
C ALA A 241 18.08 1.65 -13.18
N THR A 242 19.38 1.51 -13.47
CA THR A 242 20.35 0.92 -12.52
C THR A 242 20.63 1.83 -11.33
N GLU A 243 20.68 3.14 -11.53
CA GLU A 243 20.78 4.14 -10.46
C GLU A 243 19.60 4.01 -9.49
N HIS A 244 18.36 4.07 -10.00
CA HIS A 244 17.15 3.91 -9.19
C HIS A 244 17.08 2.54 -8.50
N PHE A 245 17.47 1.46 -9.19
CA PHE A 245 17.55 0.13 -8.58
C PHE A 245 18.53 0.10 -7.39
N THR A 246 19.66 0.80 -7.52
CA THR A 246 20.68 0.88 -6.46
C THR A 246 20.14 1.66 -5.27
N ALA A 247 19.57 2.84 -5.50
CA ALA A 247 18.97 3.67 -4.46
C ALA A 247 17.81 2.96 -3.72
N ALA A 248 17.01 2.15 -4.43
CA ALA A 248 15.98 1.32 -3.81
C ALA A 248 16.57 0.23 -2.91
N ASN A 249 17.64 -0.45 -3.36
CA ASN A 249 18.32 -1.46 -2.55
C ASN A 249 18.98 -0.87 -1.32
N GLU A 250 19.49 0.37 -1.38
CA GLU A 250 19.99 1.07 -0.20
C GLU A 250 18.89 1.27 0.86
N ALA A 251 17.66 1.58 0.44
CA ALA A 251 16.53 1.68 1.36
C ALA A 251 16.21 0.32 2.02
N CYS A 252 16.22 -0.77 1.24
CA CYS A 252 16.06 -2.13 1.77
C CYS A 252 17.16 -2.47 2.79
N ASN A 253 18.42 -2.20 2.45
CA ASN A 253 19.56 -2.50 3.31
C ASN A 253 19.49 -1.72 4.62
N LYS A 254 19.22 -0.41 4.56
CA LYS A 254 19.07 0.44 5.75
C LYS A 254 17.89 -0.01 6.61
N CYS A 255 16.77 -0.43 6.00
CA CYS A 255 15.63 -0.98 6.74
C CYS A 255 15.98 -2.29 7.45
N HIS A 256 16.68 -3.19 6.76
CA HIS A 256 17.12 -4.45 7.35
C HIS A 256 18.10 -4.22 8.50
N GLU A 257 19.09 -3.35 8.31
CA GLU A 257 20.10 -3.05 9.34
C GLU A 257 19.49 -2.37 10.56
N GLN A 258 18.63 -1.37 10.37
CA GLN A 258 18.22 -0.49 11.48
C GLN A 258 16.93 -0.93 12.16
N ILE A 259 16.05 -1.66 11.47
CA ILE A 259 14.73 -2.05 11.97
C ILE A 259 14.65 -3.56 12.15
N ARG A 260 14.88 -4.34 11.08
CA ARG A 260 14.69 -5.80 11.13
C ARG A 260 15.71 -6.51 12.00
N ASP A 261 16.99 -6.19 11.84
CA ASP A 261 18.09 -6.94 12.44
C ASP A 261 18.50 -6.37 13.81
N LYS A 262 18.29 -5.07 14.06
CA LYS A 262 18.40 -4.47 15.41
C LYS A 262 17.20 -4.72 16.32
N GLY A 263 16.06 -5.13 15.77
CA GLY A 263 14.85 -5.49 16.51
C GLY A 263 14.77 -6.95 16.95
N LYS A 264 15.82 -7.75 16.67
CA LYS A 264 16.01 -9.12 17.19
C LYS A 264 16.89 -9.09 18.43
#